data_AF-A0A2E6U621-F1
#
_entry.id   AF-A0A2E6U621-F1
#
_cell.length_a   1.000
_cell.length_b   1.000
_cell.length_c   1.000
_cell.angle_alpha   90.00
_cell.angle_beta   90.00
_cell.angle_gamma   90.00
#
_symmetry.space_group_name_H-M   'P 1'
#
loop_
_entity.id
_entity.type
_entity.pdbx_description
1 polymer ?
#
loop_
_entity_poly.entity_id
_entity_poly.type
_entity_poly.pdbx_seq_one_letter_code
_entity_poly.pdbx_strand_id
1 'polypeptide(L)' 'MRVRELQVEWREAKTEGVLDDAGHLGLERRAYRLLNGDDEAWLRWLDDLGFWKPGWNPDEEHEQA' A
#
# COMPACT_ATOMS: atom_id res chain seq x y z
N MET A 1 14.93 -4.16 -4.97
CA MET A 1 13.67 -3.59 -5.50
C MET A 1 13.18 -2.61 -4.45
N ARG A 2 13.06 -1.33 -4.80
CA ARG A 2 12.84 -0.21 -3.86
C ARG A 2 11.66 -0.41 -2.91
N VAL A 3 10.56 -1.03 -3.36
CA VAL A 3 9.37 -1.27 -2.52
C VAL A 3 9.67 -2.20 -1.34
N ARG A 4 10.51 -3.24 -1.51
CA ARG A 4 10.88 -4.13 -0.39
C ARG A 4 11.76 -3.44 0.65
N GLU A 5 12.59 -2.50 0.24
CA GLU A 5 13.39 -1.67 1.16
C GLU A 5 12.47 -0.76 1.97
N LEU A 6 11.50 -0.11 1.30
CA LEU A 6 10.51 0.73 1.97
C LEU A 6 9.68 -0.04 3.00
N GLN A 7 9.33 -1.31 2.74
CA GLN A 7 8.62 -2.15 3.72
C GLN A 7 9.42 -2.36 5.02
N VAL A 8 10.76 -2.35 4.96
CA VAL A 8 11.59 -2.41 6.18
C VAL A 8 11.49 -1.10 6.93
N GLU A 9 11.70 0.03 6.24
CA GLU A 9 11.60 1.38 6.82
C GLU A 9 10.22 1.63 7.47
N TRP A 10 9.13 1.16 6.84
CA TRP A 10 7.78 1.32 7.38
C TRP A 10 7.53 0.48 8.64
N ARG A 11 8.12 -0.71 8.74
CA ARG A 11 8.02 -1.55 9.95
C ARG A 11 8.79 -0.95 11.11
N GLU A 12 9.95 -0.36 10.83
CA GLU A 12 10.72 0.41 11.81
C GLU A 12 9.90 1.62 12.29
N ALA A 13 9.38 2.43 11.37
CA ALA A 13 8.54 3.60 11.70
C ALA A 13 7.29 3.22 12.51
N LYS A 14 6.67 2.07 12.21
CA LYS A 14 5.57 1.52 13.00
C LYS A 14 6.01 1.16 14.42
N THR A 15 7.16 0.50 14.56
CA THR A 15 7.72 0.07 15.85
C THR A 15 8.10 1.28 16.72
N GLU A 16 8.54 2.36 16.10
CA GLU A 16 8.85 3.64 16.75
C GLU A 16 7.60 4.50 17.07
N GLY A 17 6.41 4.07 16.64
CA GLY A 17 5.16 4.81 16.84
C GLY A 17 4.98 6.04 15.95
N VAL A 18 5.84 6.21 14.92
CA VAL A 18 5.71 7.26 13.91
C VAL A 18 4.55 6.97 12.96
N LEU A 19 4.30 5.69 12.69
CA LEU A 19 3.23 5.20 11.83
C LEU A 19 2.24 4.38 12.66
N ASP A 20 0.94 4.69 12.54
CA ASP A 20 -0.11 3.95 13.20
C ASP A 20 -0.41 2.61 12.49
N ASP A 21 -1.20 1.75 13.14
CA ASP A 21 -1.55 0.43 12.60
C ASP A 21 -2.28 0.53 11.25
N ALA A 22 -3.19 1.50 11.12
CA ALA A 22 -3.97 1.70 9.90
C ALA A 22 -3.09 2.17 8.73
N GLY A 23 -2.22 3.15 8.96
CA GLY A 23 -1.26 3.63 7.97
C GLY A 23 -0.28 2.55 7.54
N HIS A 24 0.28 1.79 8.49
CA HIS A 24 1.17 0.67 8.19
C HIS A 24 0.49 -0.42 7.36
N LEU A 25 -0.73 -0.83 7.75
CA LEU A 25 -1.50 -1.82 6.98
C LEU A 25 -1.78 -1.32 5.56
N GLY A 26 -2.13 -0.05 5.40
CA GLY A 26 -2.35 0.58 4.10
C GLY A 26 -1.11 0.53 3.20
N LEU A 27 0.08 0.75 3.76
CA LEU A 27 1.34 0.68 3.01
C LEU A 27 1.70 -0.77 2.64
N GLU A 28 1.53 -1.73 3.56
CA GLU A 28 1.79 -3.15 3.27
C GLU A 28 0.87 -3.69 2.15
N ARG A 29 -0.41 -3.29 2.14
CA ARG A 29 -1.36 -3.66 1.08
C ARG A 29 -0.95 -3.13 -0.30
N ARG A 30 -0.47 -1.88 -0.35
CA ARG A 30 0.05 -1.27 -1.58
C ARG A 30 1.32 -1.98 -2.05
N ALA A 31 2.27 -2.22 -1.14
CA ALA A 31 3.47 -2.97 -1.47
C ALA A 31 3.16 -4.36 -2.01
N TYR A 32 2.20 -5.07 -1.43
CA TYR A 32 1.74 -6.36 -1.96
C TYR A 32 1.29 -6.25 -3.42
N ARG A 33 0.45 -5.27 -3.78
CA ARG A 33 0.00 -5.06 -5.17
C ARG A 33 1.16 -4.71 -6.10
N LEU A 34 2.04 -3.79 -5.70
CA LEU A 34 3.17 -3.35 -6.53
C LEU A 34 4.22 -4.46 -6.73
N LEU A 35 4.43 -5.33 -5.73
CA LEU A 35 5.42 -6.41 -5.80
C LEU A 35 4.93 -7.66 -6.53
N ASN A 36 3.61 -7.85 -6.65
CA ASN A 36 3.00 -8.99 -7.35
C ASN A 36 2.41 -8.62 -8.72
N GLY A 37 2.42 -7.34 -9.08
CA GLY A 37 2.02 -6.87 -10.40
C GLY A 37 3.09 -7.08 -11.46
N ASP A 38 2.67 -7.22 -12.72
CA ASP A 38 3.54 -7.05 -13.88
C ASP A 38 3.72 -5.55 -14.20
N ASP A 39 4.52 -5.25 -15.23
CA ASP A 39 4.83 -3.86 -15.62
C ASP A 39 3.56 -3.05 -15.96
N GLU A 40 2.56 -3.67 -16.58
CA GLU A 40 1.29 -3.01 -16.93
C GLU A 40 0.45 -2.72 -15.69
N ALA A 41 0.31 -3.70 -14.80
CA ALA A 41 -0.37 -3.51 -13.52
C ALA A 41 0.35 -2.45 -12.67
N TRP A 42 1.68 -2.40 -12.75
CA TRP A 42 2.47 -1.41 -12.02
C TRP A 42 2.14 0.00 -12.49
N LEU A 43 2.19 0.25 -13.80
CA LEU A 43 1.81 1.56 -14.38
C LEU A 43 0.38 1.94 -14.02
N ARG A 44 -0.56 0.99 -14.08
CA ARG A 44 -1.97 1.22 -13.73
C ARG A 44 -2.15 1.70 -12.29
N TRP A 45 -1.45 1.09 -11.33
CA TRP A 45 -1.50 1.51 -9.93
C TRP A 45 -0.81 2.85 -9.67
N LEU A 46 0.26 3.15 -10.40
CA LEU A 46 0.93 4.45 -10.30
C LEU A 46 0.02 5.58 -10.79
N ASP A 47 -0.78 5.34 -11.82
CA ASP A 47 -1.73 6.30 -12.39
C ASP A 47 -3.06 6.41 -11.61
N ASP A 48 -3.32 5.51 -10.66
CA ASP A 48 -4.52 5.53 -9.83
C ASP A 48 -4.34 6.50 -8.64
N LEU A 49 -4.93 7.69 -8.73
CA LEU A 49 -4.92 8.66 -7.62
C LEU A 49 -5.68 8.16 -6.38
N GLY A 50 -6.69 7.30 -6.55
CA GLY A 50 -7.42 6.68 -5.45
C GLY A 50 -6.55 5.72 -4.66
N PHE A 51 -5.69 4.97 -5.34
CA PHE A 51 -4.69 4.09 -4.73
C PHE A 51 -3.80 4.82 -3.71
N TRP A 52 -3.47 6.08 -3.92
CA TRP A 52 -2.60 6.85 -3.01
C TRP A 52 -3.33 7.59 -1.88
N LYS A 53 -4.67 7.58 -1.87
CA LYS A 53 -5.43 8.30 -0.82
C LYS A 53 -5.34 7.59 0.54
N PRO A 54 -5.28 8.35 1.65
CA PRO A 54 -5.47 7.80 2.98
C PRO A 54 -6.79 7.02 3.05
N GLY A 55 -6.79 5.90 3.77
CA GLY A 55 -7.98 5.05 3.90
C GLY A 55 -8.26 4.13 2.70
N TRP A 56 -7.45 4.16 1.63
CA TRP A 56 -7.62 3.19 0.54
C TRP A 56 -7.59 1.75 1.05
N ASN A 57 -8.63 0.99 0.70
CA ASN A 57 -8.80 -0.40 1.06
C ASN A 57 -9.38 -1.14 -0.17
N PRO A 58 -8.65 -2.10 -0.76
CA PRO A 58 -9.11 -2.81 -1.94
C PRO A 58 -10.32 -3.72 -1.67
N ASP A 59 -10.61 -4.02 -0.40
CA ASP A 59 -11.72 -4.90 -0.01
C ASP A 59 -13.00 -4.10 0.34
N GLU A 60 -12.93 -2.77 0.47
CA GLU A 60 -14.08 -1.91 0.78
C GLU A 60 -15.00 -1.65 -0.42
N GLU A 61 -14.51 -1.79 -1.65
CA GLU A 61 -15.35 -1.60 -2.86
C GLU A 61 -16.43 -2.69 -3.02
N HIS A 62 -16.45 -3.71 -2.16
CA HIS A 62 -17.39 -4.84 -2.22
C HIS A 62 -18.54 -4.80 -1.18
N GLU A 63 -18.76 -3.68 -0.49
CA GLU A 63 -19.87 -3.54 0.48
C GLU A 63 -21.00 -2.60 0.00
N GLN A 64 -21.28 -2.59 -1.31
CA GLN A 64 -22.52 -2.06 -1.87
C GLN A 64 -23.07 -3.04 -2.93
N ALA A 65 -23.80 -4.07 -2.49
CA ALA A 65 -24.64 -4.93 -3.33
C ALA A 65 -25.96 -5.26 -2.61
#